data_AF-A0A533RX63-F1
#
_entry.id   AF-A0A533RX63-F1
#
_cell.length_a   1.000
_cell.length_b   1.000
_cell.length_c   1.000
_cell.angle_alpha   90.00
_cell.angle_beta   90.00
_cell.angle_gamma   90.00
#
_symmetry.space_group_name_H-M   'P 1'
#
loop_
_entity.id
_entity.type
_entity.pdbx_description
1 polymer ?
#
loop_
_entity_poly.entity_id
_entity_poly.type
_entity_poly.pdbx_seq_one_letter_code
_entity_poly.pdbx_strand_id
1 'polypeptide(L)'
;MSITQACGLFGISRQAHYQKRQREHERKQEEEQVLAIVRQVKHKHPNMGGRKVLRIIQPRLVAEGLQMGRDRLFELLRGQDLLVQRRKTHRRTTVPGWWRAPN
;
A
#
# COMPACT_ATOMS: atom_id res chain seq x y z
N MET A 1 -29.94 11.18 -11.97
CA MET A 1 -29.05 12.05 -12.77
C MET A 1 -28.32 11.21 -13.80
N SER A 2 -28.26 11.63 -15.06
CA SER A 2 -27.49 10.93 -16.09
C SER A 2 -25.99 11.26 -16.01
N ILE A 3 -25.12 10.37 -16.49
CA ILE A 3 -23.67 10.62 -16.57
C ILE A 3 -23.37 11.90 -17.36
N THR A 4 -24.14 12.17 -18.42
CA THR A 4 -23.99 13.39 -19.21
C THR A 4 -24.31 14.66 -18.38
N GLN A 5 -25.39 14.63 -17.58
CA GLN A 5 -25.75 15.74 -16.70
C GLN A 5 -24.70 15.95 -15.59
N ALA A 6 -24.22 14.87 -14.98
CA ALA A 6 -23.17 14.95 -13.96
C ALA A 6 -21.87 15.50 -14.55
N CYS A 7 -21.41 14.96 -15.68
CA CYS A 7 -20.23 15.45 -16.39
C CYS A 7 -20.34 16.94 -16.74
N GLY A 8 -21.52 17.40 -17.18
CA GLY A 8 -21.79 18.81 -17.45
C GLY A 8 -21.65 19.71 -16.22
N LEU A 9 -22.17 19.28 -15.07
CA LEU A 9 -22.04 20.03 -13.80
C LEU A 9 -20.59 20.14 -13.32
N PHE A 10 -19.77 19.14 -13.58
CA PHE A 10 -18.35 19.13 -13.21
C PHE A 10 -17.42 19.73 -14.29
N GLY A 11 -17.96 20.18 -15.43
CA GLY A 11 -17.17 20.74 -16.53
C GLY A 11 -16.25 19.73 -17.22
N ILE A 12 -16.58 18.43 -17.18
CA ILE A 12 -15.77 17.35 -17.75
C ILE A 12 -16.51 16.73 -18.93
N SER A 13 -15.80 16.30 -19.98
CA SER A 13 -16.42 15.56 -21.08
C SER A 13 -16.78 14.14 -20.66
N ARG A 14 -17.88 13.60 -21.19
CA ARG A 14 -18.26 12.20 -20.97
C ARG A 14 -17.11 11.23 -21.32
N GLN A 15 -16.41 11.49 -22.43
CA GLN A 15 -15.26 10.69 -22.87
C GLN A 15 -14.13 10.71 -21.84
N ALA A 16 -13.78 11.88 -21.30
CA ALA A 16 -12.74 11.99 -20.27
C ALA A 16 -13.09 11.20 -19.01
N HIS A 17 -14.38 11.17 -18.61
CA HIS A 17 -14.85 10.34 -17.51
C HIS A 17 -14.62 8.85 -17.77
N TYR A 18 -15.02 8.33 -18.93
CA TYR A 18 -14.84 6.91 -19.26
C TYR A 18 -13.38 6.53 -19.43
N GLN A 19 -12.57 7.38 -20.06
CA GLN A 19 -11.12 7.15 -20.17
C GLN A 19 -10.46 7.10 -18.79
N LYS A 20 -10.85 7.99 -17.87
CA LYS A 20 -10.38 7.94 -16.48
C LYS A 20 -10.79 6.64 -15.81
N ARG A 21 -12.06 6.23 -15.93
CA ARG A 21 -12.54 4.96 -15.36
C ARG A 21 -11.79 3.75 -15.91
N GLN A 22 -11.51 3.74 -17.21
CA GLN A 22 -10.77 2.65 -17.85
C GLN A 22 -9.34 2.55 -17.30
N ARG A 23 -8.62 3.68 -17.23
CA ARG A 23 -7.27 3.74 -16.64
C ARG A 23 -7.28 3.31 -15.17
N GLU A 24 -8.28 3.73 -14.39
CA GLU A 24 -8.42 3.31 -12.99
C GLU A 24 -8.66 1.80 -12.86
N HIS A 25 -9.43 1.21 -13.78
CA HIS A 25 -9.69 -0.22 -13.80
C HIS A 25 -8.42 -1.02 -14.13
N GLU A 26 -7.71 -0.65 -15.20
CA GLU A 26 -6.43 -1.25 -15.58
C GLU A 26 -5.41 -1.14 -14.44
N ARG A 27 -5.31 0.04 -13.82
CA ARG A 27 -4.42 0.27 -12.68
C ARG A 27 -4.75 -0.64 -11.50
N LYS A 28 -6.03 -0.83 -11.20
CA LYS A 28 -6.47 -1.73 -10.12
C LYS A 28 -6.14 -3.19 -10.41
N GLN A 29 -6.29 -3.62 -11.66
CA GLN A 29 -5.94 -4.98 -12.07
C GLN A 29 -4.43 -5.24 -11.93
N GLU A 30 -3.59 -4.30 -12.38
CA GLU A 30 -2.14 -4.37 -12.15
C GLU A 30 -1.80 -4.42 -10.65
N GLU A 31 -2.40 -3.52 -9.86
CA GLU A 31 -2.19 -3.44 -8.41
C GLU A 31 -2.56 -4.76 -7.71
N GLU A 32 -3.65 -5.40 -8.12
CA GLU A 32 -4.11 -6.67 -7.56
C GLU A 32 -3.14 -7.82 -7.86
N GLN A 33 -2.60 -7.89 -9.08
CA GLN A 33 -1.57 -8.87 -9.45
C GLN A 33 -0.31 -8.69 -8.59
N VAL A 34 0.16 -7.46 -8.44
CA VAL A 34 1.32 -7.17 -7.58
C VAL A 34 1.04 -7.54 -6.12
N LEU A 35 -0.15 -7.22 -5.61
CA LEU A 35 -0.54 -7.57 -4.24
C LEU A 35 -0.55 -9.08 -4.00
N ALA A 36 -1.00 -9.88 -4.98
CA ALA A 36 -0.97 -11.34 -4.88
C ALA A 36 0.47 -11.85 -4.67
N ILE A 37 1.42 -11.35 -5.47
CA ILE A 37 2.84 -11.72 -5.35
C ILE A 37 3.42 -11.27 -4.00
N VAL A 38 3.14 -10.04 -3.58
CA VAL A 38 3.61 -9.51 -2.30
C VAL A 38 3.07 -10.35 -1.13
N ARG A 39 1.78 -10.70 -1.14
CA ARG A 39 1.15 -11.51 -0.10
C ARG A 39 1.81 -12.87 0.04
N GLN A 40 2.19 -13.51 -1.07
CA GLN A 40 2.96 -14.77 -1.02
C GLN A 40 4.32 -14.61 -0.32
N VAL A 41 5.05 -13.52 -0.61
CA VAL A 41 6.34 -13.24 0.04
C VAL A 41 6.16 -12.92 1.52
N LYS A 42 5.15 -12.11 1.87
CA LYS A 42 4.82 -11.71 3.24
C LYS A 42 4.29 -12.87 4.08
N HIS A 43 3.59 -13.82 3.48
CA HIS A 43 3.15 -15.04 4.15
C HIS A 43 4.34 -15.86 4.64
N LYS A 44 5.40 -15.98 3.81
CA LYS A 44 6.65 -16.64 4.20
C LYS A 44 7.50 -15.79 5.16
N HIS A 45 7.47 -14.46 4.99
CA HIS A 45 8.29 -13.53 5.76
C HIS A 45 7.50 -12.28 6.20
N PRO A 46 6.75 -12.37 7.31
CA PRO A 46 5.81 -11.30 7.71
C PRO A 46 6.52 -9.97 8.01
N ASN A 47 7.66 -10.04 8.70
CA ASN A 47 8.42 -8.87 9.17
C ASN A 47 9.42 -8.32 8.13
N MET A 48 9.35 -8.78 6.88
CA MET A 48 10.28 -8.30 5.85
C MET A 48 9.99 -6.85 5.45
N GLY A 49 11.03 -6.02 5.45
CA GLY A 49 10.94 -4.62 5.04
C GLY A 49 10.60 -4.45 3.55
N GLY A 50 9.80 -3.42 3.22
CA GLY A 50 9.27 -3.20 1.87
C GLY A 50 10.34 -3.08 0.77
N ARG A 51 11.50 -2.48 1.06
CA ARG A 51 12.61 -2.41 0.08
C ARG A 51 13.17 -3.79 -0.26
N LYS A 52 13.22 -4.70 0.71
CA LYS A 52 13.69 -6.08 0.50
C LYS A 52 12.65 -6.89 -0.26
N VAL A 53 11.36 -6.68 0.06
CA VAL A 53 10.24 -7.26 -0.70
C VAL A 53 10.31 -6.84 -2.17
N LEU A 54 10.48 -5.53 -2.46
CA LEU A 54 10.60 -5.03 -3.84
C LEU A 54 11.69 -5.78 -4.61
N ARG A 55 12.89 -5.91 -4.03
CA ARG A 55 14.00 -6.61 -4.68
C ARG A 55 13.69 -8.08 -4.98
N ILE A 56 12.94 -8.75 -4.10
CA ILE A 56 12.57 -10.16 -4.26
C ILE A 56 11.48 -10.34 -5.31
N ILE A 57 10.51 -9.42 -5.39
CA ILE A 57 9.43 -9.50 -6.36
C ILE A 57 9.82 -8.94 -7.74
N GLN A 58 10.84 -8.07 -7.82
CA GLN A 58 11.28 -7.42 -9.06
C GLN A 58 11.47 -8.41 -10.24
N PRO A 59 12.12 -9.58 -10.08
CA PRO A 59 12.28 -10.52 -11.18
C PRO A 59 10.94 -11.11 -11.66
N ARG A 60 10.00 -11.35 -10.73
CA ARG A 60 8.66 -11.84 -11.06
C ARG A 60 7.83 -10.77 -11.76
N LEU A 61 7.91 -9.52 -11.29
CA LEU A 61 7.25 -8.39 -11.93
C LEU A 61 7.71 -8.22 -13.39
N VAL A 62 9.01 -8.31 -13.63
CA VAL A 62 9.57 -8.24 -15.00
C VAL A 62 9.09 -9.41 -15.86
N ALA A 63 9.03 -10.64 -15.30
CA ALA A 63 8.53 -11.80 -16.02
C ALA A 63 7.04 -11.68 -16.41
N GLU A 64 6.24 -11.02 -15.57
CA GLU A 64 4.82 -10.76 -15.82
C GLU A 64 4.58 -9.48 -16.65
N GLY A 65 5.65 -8.77 -17.06
CA GLY A 65 5.55 -7.52 -17.83
C GLY A 65 5.07 -6.31 -17.00
N LEU A 66 5.03 -6.44 -15.68
CA LEU A 66 4.57 -5.42 -14.76
C LEU A 66 5.71 -4.47 -14.37
N GLN A 67 5.54 -3.17 -14.63
CA GLN A 67 6.47 -2.15 -14.19
C GLN A 67 5.89 -1.39 -12.98
N MET A 68 6.40 -1.71 -11.79
CA MET A 68 6.07 -0.98 -10.58
C MET A 68 7.32 -0.38 -9.94
N GLY A 69 7.34 0.95 -9.86
CA GLY A 69 8.40 1.69 -9.18
C GLY A 69 8.32 1.54 -7.66
N ARG A 70 9.40 1.96 -7.00
CA ARG A 70 9.53 1.93 -5.53
C ARG A 70 8.37 2.66 -4.85
N ASP A 71 8.14 3.91 -5.23
CA ASP A 71 7.21 4.79 -4.49
C ASP A 71 5.75 4.33 -4.69
N ARG A 72 5.37 3.96 -5.92
CA ARG A 72 4.07 3.35 -6.22
C ARG A 72 3.85 2.06 -5.43
N LEU A 73 4.86 1.20 -5.29
CA LEU A 73 4.76 0.01 -4.44
C LEU A 73 4.53 0.41 -2.97
N PHE A 74 5.28 1.38 -2.42
CA PHE A 74 5.09 1.78 -1.02
C PHE A 74 3.70 2.38 -0.76
N GLU A 75 3.15 3.15 -1.70
CA GLU A 75 1.78 3.65 -1.62
C GLU A 75 0.76 2.50 -1.62
N LEU A 76 0.92 1.54 -2.53
CA LEU A 76 0.07 0.35 -2.60
C LEU A 76 0.13 -0.48 -1.31
N LEU A 77 1.32 -0.72 -0.77
CA LEU A 77 1.50 -1.45 0.49
C LEU A 77 0.91 -0.71 1.68
N ARG A 78 0.99 0.62 1.68
CA ARG A 78 0.41 1.47 2.74
C ARG A 78 -1.12 1.39 2.71
N GLY A 79 -1.74 1.41 1.52
CA GLY A 79 -3.19 1.30 1.37
C GLY A 79 -3.77 -0.08 1.72
N GLN A 80 -2.92 -1.09 1.89
CA GLN A 80 -3.31 -2.48 2.20
C GLN A 80 -2.77 -2.97 3.55
N ASP A 81 -2.25 -2.07 4.39
CA ASP A 81 -1.65 -2.38 5.70
C ASP A 81 -0.54 -3.46 5.68
N LEU A 82 0.16 -3.61 4.55
CA LEU A 82 1.23 -4.60 4.36
C LEU A 82 2.61 -4.10 4.80
N LEU A 83 2.69 -2.84 5.22
CA LEU A 83 3.90 -2.26 5.79
C LEU A 83 4.16 -2.82 7.20
N VAL A 84 5.42 -3.10 7.49
CA VAL A 84 5.81 -3.57 8.83
C VAL A 84 5.58 -2.43 9.82
N GLN A 85 4.64 -2.63 10.74
CA GLN A 85 4.37 -1.64 11.77
C GLN A 85 5.48 -1.65 12.82
N ARG A 86 5.92 -0.46 13.22
CA ARG A 86 6.84 -0.31 14.34
C ARG A 86 6.08 -0.60 15.63
N ARG A 87 6.39 -1.71 16.29
CA ARG A 87 5.90 -1.99 17.65
C ARG A 87 6.40 -0.89 18.60
N LYS A 88 5.47 -0.18 19.24
CA LYS A 88 5.78 0.75 20.33
C LYS A 88 5.96 -0.06 21.60
N THR A 89 7.20 -0.28 22.02
CA THR A 89 7.51 -0.86 23.33
C THR A 89 7.92 0.27 24.25
N HIS A 90 7.19 0.45 25.35
CA HIS A 90 7.59 1.37 26.42
C HIS A 90 8.30 0.58 27.51
N ARG A 91 9.56 0.93 27.79
CA ARG A 91 10.28 0.38 28.94
C ARG A 91 9.81 1.15 30.18
N ARG A 92 9.21 0.45 31.14
CA ARG A 92 8.84 1.04 32.43
C ARG A 92 10.13 1.34 33.20
N THR A 93 10.52 2.61 33.24
CA THR A 93 11.68 3.08 34.02
C THR A 93 11.30 3.47 35.44
N THR A 94 10.02 3.72 35.70
CA THR A 94 9.51 4.14 37.00
C THR A 94 8.38 3.22 37.44
N VAL A 95 8.53 2.62 38.61
CA VAL A 95 7.41 2.02 39.34
C VAL A 95 6.70 3.13 40.13
N PRO A 96 5.38 3.31 40.00
CA PRO A 96 4.61 4.22 40.85
C PRO A 96 4.76 3.74 42.29
N GLY A 97 5.31 4.59 43.15
CA GLY A 97 5.91 4.18 44.41
C GLY A 97 4.96 4.19 45.61
N TRP A 98 5.04 3.10 46.38
CA TRP A 98 5.18 3.09 47.86
C TRP A 98 6.64 2.81 48.29
N TRP A 99 7.56 2.56 47.33
CA TRP A 99 8.96 2.17 47.53
C TRP A 99 9.94 3.24 46.99
N ARG A 100 9.77 4.51 47.36
CA ARG A 100 10.82 5.52 47.10
C ARG A 100 11.88 5.41 48.21
N ALA A 101 13.16 5.35 47.82
CA ALA A 101 14.25 5.60 48.77
C ALA A 101 14.19 7.08 49.19
N PRO A 102 14.30 7.40 50.49
CA PRO A 102 14.33 8.78 50.95
C PRO A 102 15.56 9.49 50.37
N ASN A 103 15.37 10.74 49.96
CA ASN A 103 16.42 11.63 49.46
C ASN A 103 17.34 12.08 50.59
#